data_AF-A0A8J5Q0U7-F1
#
_entry.id   AF-A0A8J5Q0U7-F1
#
_cell.length_a   1.000
_cell.length_b   1.000
_cell.length_c   1.000
_cell.angle_alpha   90.00
_cell.angle_beta   90.00
_cell.angle_gamma   90.00
#
_symmetry.space_group_name_H-M   'P 1'
#
loop_
_entity.id
_entity.type
_entity.pdbx_description
1 polymer ?
#
loop_
_entity_poly.entity_id
_entity_poly.type
_entity_poly.pdbx_seq_one_letter_code
_entity_poly.pdbx_strand_id
1 'polypeptide(L)'
;MHQSSLHLLRMGDDGRPFDKDFKDIFSTLIVSLLPLSAHRVRLTKVEYTFLSQNAISNLMYLKFTQSNRLPDPKDSSRIINTTTAITFSMSKEVARSICQCFVDARLIESADDRFCARNGIQKKQVSELVNLKATRLVLLERDLQTDKLHYDQGTIEIVFRRLIGADSCNAMSSVAAADSSSILEYRDSITEVKPSADLKANGKIYNDTFPGKAIIDWLMNYTTIMEEREAVAVATRFMDYNLIDRVTKDRAYTFQNSAAGNNIFHFSKHAFYQLTQRSKRLINGSSSPRQSLEREHYTSYQRNSIFMDSNTQRLDKILTDPSVRLLFREQSRDTYCEENLTFYQDVDEFIRNSKAATRAAPAKQSYNADE
;
A
#
# COMPACT_ATOMS: atom_id res chain seq x y z
N MET A 1 -31.04 3.36 27.40
CA MET A 1 -30.91 3.68 25.95
C MET A 1 -29.45 3.49 25.59
N HIS A 2 -29.09 2.34 25.02
CA HIS A 2 -27.72 2.12 24.54
C HIS A 2 -27.52 2.99 23.31
N GLN A 3 -26.73 4.04 23.46
CA GLN A 3 -26.13 4.75 22.35
C GLN A 3 -25.10 3.79 21.78
N SER A 4 -25.52 2.92 20.86
CA SER A 4 -24.63 2.12 20.03
C SER A 4 -23.87 3.12 19.17
N SER A 5 -22.73 3.61 19.68
CA SER A 5 -21.75 4.30 18.88
C SER A 5 -21.38 3.35 17.75
N LEU A 6 -21.93 3.59 16.55
CA LEU A 6 -21.43 3.00 15.32
C LEU A 6 -19.97 3.44 15.24
N HIS A 7 -19.06 2.58 15.68
CA HIS A 7 -17.63 2.80 15.63
C HIS A 7 -17.20 2.64 14.16
N LEU A 8 -17.66 3.56 13.31
CA LEU A 8 -17.47 3.53 11.85
C LEU A 8 -16.01 3.82 11.48
N LEU A 9 -15.22 4.31 12.43
CA LEU A 9 -13.80 4.61 12.32
C LEU A 9 -13.07 3.75 13.33
N ARG A 10 -12.53 2.61 12.90
CA ARG A 10 -11.64 1.81 13.74
C ARG A 10 -10.34 2.58 13.90
N MET A 11 -9.88 2.70 15.14
CA MET A 11 -8.65 3.38 15.47
C MET A 11 -7.66 2.33 16.00
N GLY A 12 -6.42 2.38 15.53
CA GLY A 12 -5.32 1.59 16.07
C GLY A 12 -4.90 2.09 17.44
N ASP A 13 -4.07 1.29 18.12
CA ASP A 13 -3.52 1.61 19.45
C ASP A 13 -2.67 2.90 19.46
N ASP A 14 -2.20 3.33 18.29
CA ASP A 14 -1.45 4.56 18.07
C ASP A 14 -2.33 5.79 17.78
N GLY A 15 -3.66 5.63 17.85
CA GLY A 15 -4.63 6.70 17.63
C GLY A 15 -4.92 7.00 16.16
N ARG A 16 -4.51 6.12 15.23
CA ARG A 16 -4.72 6.32 13.78
C ARG A 16 -5.93 5.56 13.27
N PRO A 17 -6.66 6.10 12.28
CA PRO A 17 -7.68 5.32 11.59
C PRO A 17 -7.04 4.13 10.88
N PHE A 18 -7.75 3.00 10.87
CA PHE A 18 -7.36 1.84 10.07
C PHE A 18 -7.23 2.22 8.60
N ASP A 19 -6.32 1.58 7.85
CA ASP A 19 -6.02 1.91 6.45
C ASP A 19 -7.27 1.98 5.56
N LYS A 20 -8.20 1.03 5.73
CA LYS A 20 -9.48 1.02 5.01
C LYS A 20 -10.33 2.26 5.33
N ASP A 21 -10.54 2.52 6.62
CA ASP A 21 -11.33 3.66 7.08
C ASP A 21 -10.68 4.99 6.68
N PHE A 22 -9.35 5.06 6.72
CA PHE A 22 -8.57 6.21 6.28
C PHE A 22 -8.80 6.51 4.78
N LYS A 23 -8.77 5.48 3.93
CA LYS A 23 -9.06 5.59 2.50
C LYS A 23 -10.52 5.93 2.21
N ASP A 24 -11.45 5.42 3.01
CA ASP A 24 -12.88 5.73 2.88
C ASP A 24 -13.18 7.18 3.27
N ILE A 25 -12.55 7.70 4.34
CA ILE A 25 -12.62 9.13 4.70
C ILE A 25 -12.07 9.98 3.56
N PHE A 26 -10.90 9.63 3.02
CA PHE A 26 -10.28 10.37 1.92
C PHE A 26 -11.18 10.39 0.68
N SER A 27 -11.71 9.24 0.29
CA SER A 27 -12.61 9.11 -0.86
C SER A 27 -13.87 9.95 -0.67
N THR A 28 -14.47 9.91 0.53
CA THR A 28 -15.64 10.71 0.88
C THR A 28 -15.33 12.20 0.84
N LEU A 29 -14.15 12.61 1.33
CA LEU A 29 -13.68 13.99 1.24
C LEU A 29 -13.56 14.44 -0.22
N ILE A 30 -12.89 13.67 -1.08
CA ILE A 30 -12.74 14.02 -2.49
C ILE A 30 -14.09 14.15 -3.17
N VAL A 31 -15.00 13.20 -2.95
CA VAL A 31 -16.37 13.25 -3.49
C VAL A 31 -17.10 14.51 -3.00
N SER A 32 -16.96 14.88 -1.73
CA SER A 32 -17.57 16.10 -1.17
C SER A 32 -17.02 17.40 -1.75
N LEU A 33 -15.79 17.37 -2.27
CA LEU A 33 -15.11 18.51 -2.89
C LEU A 33 -15.36 18.61 -4.39
N LEU A 34 -16.00 17.62 -5.01
CA LEU A 34 -16.31 17.66 -6.44
C LEU A 34 -17.42 18.68 -6.76
N PRO A 35 -17.34 19.38 -7.91
CA PRO A 35 -16.24 19.33 -8.88
C PRO A 35 -15.01 20.11 -8.40
N LEU A 36 -13.81 19.54 -8.60
CA LEU A 36 -12.56 20.25 -8.33
C LEU A 36 -12.36 21.39 -9.32
N SER A 37 -11.88 22.54 -8.85
CA SER A 37 -11.69 23.73 -9.65
C SER A 37 -10.22 24.08 -9.82
N ALA A 38 -9.94 24.98 -10.77
CA ALA A 38 -8.59 25.45 -11.01
C ALA A 38 -8.25 26.64 -10.14
N HIS A 39 -7.13 26.58 -9.42
CA HIS A 39 -6.65 27.70 -8.61
C HIS A 39 -5.34 28.25 -9.17
N ARG A 40 -5.16 29.56 -9.01
CA ARG A 40 -3.91 30.24 -9.36
C ARG A 40 -2.97 30.22 -8.16
N VAL A 41 -1.80 29.60 -8.33
CA VAL A 41 -0.71 29.62 -7.36
C VAL A 41 0.40 30.46 -7.96
N ARG A 42 0.64 31.63 -7.37
CA ARG A 42 1.52 32.67 -7.91
C ARG A 42 1.12 33.05 -9.34
N LEU A 43 1.93 32.69 -10.34
CA LEU A 43 1.71 32.99 -11.76
C LEU A 43 1.14 31.78 -12.55
N THR A 44 1.02 30.61 -11.91
CA THR A 44 0.64 29.36 -12.57
C THR A 44 -0.79 28.98 -12.19
N LYS A 45 -1.60 28.60 -13.18
CA LYS A 45 -2.92 27.99 -12.96
C LYS A 45 -2.74 26.48 -12.85
N VAL A 46 -3.25 25.89 -11.76
CA VAL A 46 -3.20 24.45 -11.50
C VAL A 46 -4.64 23.93 -11.51
N GLU A 47 -4.92 22.96 -12.37
CA GLU A 47 -6.24 22.32 -12.52
C GLU A 47 -6.44 21.25 -11.43
N TYR A 48 -7.70 20.86 -11.18
CA TYR A 48 -8.07 19.82 -10.21
C TYR A 48 -7.53 20.06 -8.78
N THR A 49 -7.74 21.27 -8.26
CA THR A 49 -7.25 21.69 -6.93
C THR A 49 -8.40 22.05 -5.99
N PHE A 50 -8.12 22.07 -4.70
CA PHE A 50 -9.03 22.55 -3.66
C PHE A 50 -8.27 23.34 -2.60
N LEU A 51 -8.99 24.21 -1.88
CA LEU A 51 -8.42 24.97 -0.77
C LEU A 51 -8.38 24.11 0.51
N SER A 52 -7.29 24.19 1.26
CA SER A 52 -7.14 23.48 2.55
C SER A 52 -8.28 23.81 3.53
N GLN A 53 -8.74 25.06 3.54
CA GLN A 53 -9.86 25.49 4.38
C GLN A 53 -11.19 24.80 4.00
N ASN A 54 -11.41 24.51 2.71
CA ASN A 54 -12.59 23.79 2.24
C ASN A 54 -12.51 22.31 2.64
N ALA A 55 -11.33 21.70 2.53
CA ALA A 55 -11.12 20.32 2.97
C ALA A 55 -11.37 20.16 4.47
N ILE A 56 -10.80 21.05 5.29
CA ILE A 56 -11.02 21.07 6.74
C ILE A 56 -12.51 21.25 7.07
N SER A 57 -13.20 22.18 6.40
CA SER A 57 -14.62 22.43 6.64
C SER A 57 -15.51 21.23 6.28
N ASN A 58 -15.17 20.48 5.22
CA ASN A 58 -15.90 19.27 4.84
C ASN A 58 -15.63 18.13 5.82
N LEU A 59 -14.39 17.95 6.26
CA LEU A 59 -14.05 16.94 7.27
C LEU A 59 -14.75 17.20 8.61
N MET A 60 -14.88 18.47 9.01
CA MET A 60 -15.60 18.84 10.24
C MET A 60 -17.05 18.33 10.26
N TYR A 61 -17.69 18.17 9.09
CA TYR A 61 -19.07 17.71 8.95
C TYR A 61 -19.18 16.66 7.84
N LEU A 62 -18.36 15.61 7.94
CA LEU A 62 -18.25 14.60 6.89
C LEU A 62 -19.52 13.76 6.82
N LYS A 63 -20.13 13.66 5.64
CA LYS A 63 -21.36 12.89 5.43
C LYS A 63 -21.08 11.58 4.72
N PHE A 64 -21.40 10.48 5.38
CA PHE A 64 -21.42 9.15 4.79
C PHE A 64 -22.86 8.78 4.43
N THR A 65 -23.02 8.06 3.33
CA THR A 65 -24.33 7.55 2.93
C THR A 65 -24.27 6.03 2.92
N GLN A 66 -25.03 5.39 3.79
CA GLN A 66 -25.14 3.93 3.84
C GLN A 66 -26.48 3.51 3.25
N SER A 67 -26.47 2.68 2.21
CA SER A 67 -27.68 2.10 1.65
C SER A 67 -27.92 0.70 2.21
N ASN A 68 -29.03 0.52 2.92
CA ASN A 68 -29.48 -0.80 3.34
C ASN A 68 -30.61 -1.27 2.43
N ARG A 69 -30.50 -2.51 1.94
CA ARG A 69 -31.52 -3.15 1.11
C ARG A 69 -32.19 -4.24 1.94
N LEU A 70 -33.44 -4.00 2.34
CA LEU A 70 -34.22 -4.97 3.11
C LEU A 70 -35.49 -5.32 2.35
N PRO A 71 -35.96 -6.58 2.41
CA PRO A 71 -37.27 -6.94 1.88
C PRO A 71 -38.37 -6.11 2.54
N ASP A 72 -39.37 -5.69 1.78
CA ASP A 72 -40.53 -5.00 2.34
C ASP A 72 -41.20 -5.94 3.37
N PRO A 73 -41.41 -5.51 4.64
CA PRO A 73 -42.10 -6.32 5.64
C PRO A 73 -43.51 -6.75 5.22
N LYS A 74 -44.14 -6.02 4.28
CA LYS A 74 -45.48 -6.29 3.76
C LYS A 74 -45.48 -7.08 2.45
N ASP A 75 -44.35 -7.13 1.73
CA ASP A 75 -44.21 -7.83 0.47
C ASP A 75 -42.75 -8.29 0.25
N SER A 76 -42.45 -9.54 0.56
CA SER A 76 -41.10 -10.08 0.48
C SER A 76 -40.52 -10.16 -0.95
N SER A 77 -41.34 -9.92 -1.99
CA SER A 77 -40.85 -9.84 -3.39
C SER A 77 -40.30 -8.45 -3.74
N ARG A 78 -40.56 -7.44 -2.91
CA ARG A 78 -40.13 -6.06 -3.10
C ARG A 78 -38.94 -5.73 -2.20
N ILE A 79 -37.90 -5.12 -2.78
CA ILE A 79 -36.72 -4.66 -2.03
C ILE A 79 -36.90 -3.16 -1.72
N ILE A 80 -36.86 -2.79 -0.45
CA ILE A 80 -36.79 -1.40 0.02
C ILE A 80 -35.32 -1.01 0.16
N ASN A 81 -34.92 0.03 -0.56
CA ASN A 81 -33.61 0.67 -0.39
C ASN A 81 -33.76 1.83 0.60
N THR A 82 -33.26 1.66 1.82
CA THR A 82 -33.18 2.73 2.83
C THR A 82 -31.79 3.33 2.81
N THR A 83 -31.68 4.55 2.27
CA THR A 83 -30.44 5.32 2.27
C THR A 83 -30.37 6.16 3.55
N THR A 84 -29.46 5.82 4.46
CA THR A 84 -29.22 6.55 5.70
C THR A 84 -27.99 7.45 5.53
N ALA A 85 -28.18 8.76 5.65
CA ALA A 85 -27.07 9.72 5.67
C ALA A 85 -26.59 9.93 7.12
N ILE A 86 -25.35 9.52 7.42
CA ILE A 86 -24.70 9.68 8.71
C ILE A 86 -23.73 10.86 8.61
N THR A 87 -23.90 11.87 9.46
CA THR A 87 -22.97 13.01 9.53
C THR A 87 -22.05 12.85 10.73
N PHE A 88 -20.74 12.75 10.48
CA PHE A 88 -19.73 12.81 11.52
C PHE A 88 -19.37 14.26 11.76
N SER A 89 -19.47 14.70 13.02
CA SER A 89 -18.98 15.99 13.44
C SER A 89 -17.65 15.81 14.18
N MET A 90 -16.64 16.60 13.80
CA MET A 90 -15.35 16.64 14.50
C MET A 90 -14.88 18.08 14.70
N SER A 91 -13.98 18.30 15.66
CA SER A 91 -13.40 19.64 15.88
C SER A 91 -12.50 20.05 14.70
N LYS A 92 -12.27 21.35 14.57
CA LYS A 92 -11.38 21.91 13.54
C LYS A 92 -9.96 21.37 13.67
N GLU A 93 -9.52 21.13 14.90
CA GLU A 93 -8.20 20.59 15.24
C GLU A 93 -8.07 19.14 14.77
N VAL A 94 -9.09 18.31 15.00
CA VAL A 94 -9.13 16.92 14.51
C VAL A 94 -9.17 16.89 12.98
N ALA A 95 -10.02 17.71 12.35
CA ALA A 95 -10.09 17.81 10.89
C ALA A 95 -8.74 18.23 10.28
N ARG A 96 -8.04 19.20 10.89
CA ARG A 96 -6.68 19.59 10.49
C ARG A 96 -5.69 18.44 10.63
N SER A 97 -5.74 17.71 11.74
CA SER A 97 -4.87 16.54 11.96
C SER A 97 -5.08 15.49 10.88
N ILE A 98 -6.33 15.18 10.53
CA ILE A 98 -6.66 14.22 9.45
C ILE A 98 -6.16 14.73 8.10
N CYS A 99 -6.35 16.02 7.77
CA CYS A 99 -5.75 16.62 6.58
C CYS A 99 -4.22 16.47 6.56
N GLN A 100 -3.55 16.66 7.69
CA GLN A 100 -2.10 16.49 7.78
C GLN A 100 -1.72 15.03 7.53
N CYS A 101 -2.45 14.06 8.07
CA CYS A 101 -2.23 12.64 7.77
C CYS A 101 -2.37 12.34 6.26
N PHE A 102 -3.32 12.96 5.55
CA PHE A 102 -3.42 12.80 4.09
C PHE A 102 -2.21 13.37 3.34
N VAL A 103 -1.61 14.46 3.84
CA VAL A 103 -0.39 15.02 3.27
C VAL A 103 0.81 14.12 3.55
N ASP A 104 0.96 13.66 4.79
CA ASP A 104 2.05 12.77 5.20
C ASP A 104 2.01 11.44 4.43
N ALA A 105 0.80 10.94 4.15
CA ALA A 105 0.54 9.76 3.33
C ALA A 105 0.56 10.01 1.81
N ARG A 106 0.92 11.23 1.37
CA ARG A 106 1.00 11.64 -0.05
C ARG A 106 -0.30 11.50 -0.86
N LEU A 107 -1.45 11.49 -0.17
CA LEU A 107 -2.77 11.55 -0.81
C LEU A 107 -3.17 12.98 -1.19
N ILE A 108 -2.62 13.99 -0.50
CA ILE A 108 -2.80 15.41 -0.80
C ILE A 108 -1.42 16.04 -0.89
N GLU A 109 -1.19 16.84 -1.93
CA GLU A 109 0.07 17.57 -2.10
C GLU A 109 -0.17 19.08 -2.20
N SER A 110 0.81 19.84 -1.71
CA SER A 110 0.78 21.30 -1.81
C SER A 110 1.21 21.75 -3.20
N ALA A 111 0.42 22.62 -3.82
CA ALA A 111 0.69 23.16 -5.15
C ALA A 111 1.78 24.25 -5.21
N ASP A 112 2.53 24.52 -4.12
CA ASP A 112 3.60 25.54 -4.11
C ASP A 112 4.91 25.04 -4.78
N ASP A 113 5.55 25.95 -5.52
CA ASP A 113 6.61 25.79 -6.55
C ASP A 113 7.81 24.88 -6.20
N ARG A 114 8.07 24.66 -4.89
CA ARG A 114 9.19 23.81 -4.44
C ARG A 114 9.04 22.35 -4.88
N PHE A 115 7.82 21.90 -5.14
CA PHE A 115 7.53 20.54 -5.59
C PHE A 115 7.73 20.35 -7.10
N CYS A 116 7.19 21.25 -7.93
CA CYS A 116 7.34 21.19 -9.39
C CYS A 116 8.83 21.23 -9.79
N ALA A 117 9.65 22.02 -9.09
CA ALA A 117 11.09 22.06 -9.28
C ALA A 117 11.83 20.82 -8.74
N ARG A 118 11.40 20.24 -7.61
CA ARG A 118 12.01 19.02 -7.02
C ARG A 118 11.68 17.75 -7.79
N ASN A 119 10.51 17.69 -8.43
CA ASN A 119 10.02 16.53 -9.18
C ASN A 119 10.04 16.73 -10.70
N GLY A 120 10.65 17.81 -11.19
CA GLY A 120 10.82 18.06 -12.62
C GLY A 120 9.52 18.24 -13.40
N ILE A 121 8.43 18.68 -12.74
CA ILE A 121 7.10 18.75 -13.34
C ILE A 121 6.94 20.03 -14.17
N GLN A 122 7.06 19.92 -15.50
CA GLN A 122 6.72 20.94 -16.49
C GLN A 122 5.29 20.74 -17.03
N LYS A 123 4.64 21.85 -17.37
CA LYS A 123 3.21 22.01 -17.73
C LYS A 123 2.67 21.07 -18.84
N LYS A 124 3.52 20.38 -19.61
CA LYS A 124 3.14 19.34 -20.60
C LYS A 124 2.92 17.95 -20.00
N GLN A 125 3.43 17.67 -18.80
CA GLN A 125 3.38 16.33 -18.19
C GLN A 125 2.04 16.00 -17.53
N VAL A 126 1.21 17.00 -17.20
CA VAL A 126 -0.13 16.78 -16.63
C VAL A 126 -1.11 16.21 -17.67
N SER A 127 -0.96 16.59 -18.94
CA SER A 127 -1.64 15.91 -20.06
C SER A 127 -1.07 14.52 -20.36
N GLU A 128 0.19 14.26 -20.00
CA GLU A 128 0.83 12.94 -20.13
C GLU A 128 0.55 12.01 -18.93
N LEU A 129 0.02 12.53 -17.81
CA LEU A 129 -0.51 11.74 -16.70
C LEU A 129 -1.68 10.85 -17.15
N VAL A 130 -2.44 11.30 -18.16
CA VAL A 130 -3.50 10.51 -18.81
C VAL A 130 -2.92 9.40 -19.71
N ASN A 131 -1.65 9.54 -20.13
CA ASN A 131 -0.85 8.54 -20.86
C ASN A 131 0.15 7.80 -19.94
N LEU A 132 0.01 7.91 -18.61
CA LEU A 132 0.64 6.96 -17.70
C LEU A 132 -0.05 5.63 -17.95
N LYS A 133 0.66 4.71 -18.60
CA LYS A 133 0.47 3.28 -18.32
C LYS A 133 0.59 3.19 -16.79
N ALA A 134 -0.54 3.01 -16.11
CA ALA A 134 -0.68 3.27 -14.69
C ALA A 134 0.50 2.66 -13.92
N THR A 135 1.29 3.51 -13.23
CA THR A 135 2.27 3.03 -12.26
C THR A 135 1.55 2.07 -11.32
N ARG A 136 1.93 0.80 -11.36
CA ARG A 136 1.28 -0.24 -10.57
C ARG A 136 1.75 -0.10 -9.13
N LEU A 137 0.92 0.55 -8.30
CA LEU A 137 1.09 0.51 -6.84
C LEU A 137 1.12 -0.95 -6.37
N VAL A 138 2.12 -1.30 -5.58
CA VAL A 138 2.20 -2.61 -4.91
C VAL A 138 1.23 -2.59 -3.73
N LEU A 139 0.18 -3.40 -3.81
CA LEU A 139 -0.81 -3.52 -2.75
C LEU A 139 -0.27 -4.43 -1.64
N LEU A 140 0.10 -3.85 -0.50
CA LEU A 140 0.53 -4.60 0.67
C LEU A 140 -0.68 -4.94 1.51
N GLU A 141 -0.81 -6.23 1.84
CA GLU A 141 -1.87 -6.69 2.71
C GLU A 141 -1.59 -6.35 4.17
N ARG A 142 -2.69 -6.09 4.89
CA ARG A 142 -2.71 -5.75 6.30
C ARG A 142 -3.52 -6.78 7.08
N ASP A 143 -3.11 -7.04 8.30
CA ASP A 143 -3.88 -7.81 9.24
C ASP A 143 -5.17 -7.06 9.65
N LEU A 144 -6.32 -7.67 9.44
CA LEU A 144 -7.63 -7.01 9.62
C LEU A 144 -7.94 -6.61 11.07
N GLN A 145 -7.25 -7.19 12.04
CA GLN A 145 -7.48 -6.93 13.47
C GLN A 145 -6.54 -5.84 13.99
N THR A 146 -5.28 -5.87 13.58
CA THR A 146 -4.22 -4.99 14.08
C THR A 146 -3.82 -3.87 13.11
N ASP A 147 -4.31 -3.91 11.87
CA ASP A 147 -3.97 -3.01 10.75
C ASP A 147 -2.49 -2.99 10.36
N LYS A 148 -1.71 -3.98 10.82
CA LYS A 148 -0.27 -4.07 10.56
C LYS A 148 0.02 -4.78 9.25
N LEU A 149 1.05 -4.30 8.55
CA LEU A 149 1.57 -4.95 7.35
C LEU A 149 2.15 -6.33 7.65
N HIS A 150 2.05 -7.25 6.70
CA HIS A 150 2.77 -8.52 6.75
C HIS A 150 4.26 -8.30 6.42
N TYR A 151 5.14 -8.82 7.29
CA TYR A 151 6.59 -8.67 7.17
C TYR A 151 7.31 -10.01 6.93
N ASP A 152 6.61 -11.04 6.45
CA ASP A 152 7.21 -12.33 6.15
C ASP A 152 8.28 -12.20 5.04
N GLN A 153 9.21 -13.15 5.02
CA GLN A 153 10.35 -13.10 4.12
C GLN A 153 9.94 -13.05 2.65
N GLY A 154 8.90 -13.79 2.24
CA GLY A 154 8.44 -13.83 0.86
C GLY A 154 7.88 -12.48 0.40
N THR A 155 7.02 -11.87 1.21
CA THR A 155 6.45 -10.54 0.93
C THR A 155 7.56 -9.50 0.82
N ILE A 156 8.50 -9.47 1.78
CA ILE A 156 9.60 -8.50 1.77
C ILE A 156 10.54 -8.71 0.57
N GLU A 157 10.83 -9.95 0.18
CA GLU A 157 11.62 -10.25 -1.02
C GLU A 157 10.91 -9.83 -2.32
N ILE A 158 9.58 -9.97 -2.42
CA ILE A 158 8.81 -9.46 -3.56
C ILE A 158 8.89 -7.93 -3.63
N VAL A 159 8.61 -7.24 -2.52
CA VAL A 159 8.69 -5.77 -2.45
C VAL A 159 10.09 -5.28 -2.81
N PHE A 160 11.13 -5.95 -2.31
CA PHE A 160 12.51 -5.62 -2.62
C PHE A 160 12.85 -5.79 -4.11
N ARG A 161 12.39 -6.88 -4.74
CA ARG A 161 12.57 -7.07 -6.18
C ARG A 161 11.88 -5.98 -7.00
N ARG A 162 10.72 -5.49 -6.56
CA ARG A 162 10.04 -4.35 -7.22
C ARG A 162 10.82 -3.06 -7.02
N LEU A 163 11.38 -2.84 -5.84
CA LEU A 163 12.19 -1.65 -5.51
C LEU A 163 13.42 -1.52 -6.41
N ILE A 164 14.10 -2.62 -6.69
CA ILE A 164 15.31 -2.65 -7.51
C ILE A 164 14.98 -2.78 -9.02
N GLY A 165 13.71 -2.95 -9.39
CA GLY A 165 13.31 -3.14 -10.78
C GLY A 165 13.57 -4.54 -11.35
N ALA A 166 13.88 -5.52 -10.49
CA ALA A 166 14.19 -6.88 -10.90
C ALA A 166 13.00 -7.60 -11.55
N ASP A 167 11.81 -7.35 -10.99
CA ASP A 167 10.55 -7.78 -11.58
C ASP A 167 9.88 -6.54 -12.15
N SER A 168 10.17 -6.21 -13.40
CA SER A 168 9.56 -5.08 -14.08
C SER A 168 8.05 -5.32 -14.24
N CYS A 169 7.26 -4.92 -13.25
CA CYS A 169 5.80 -4.79 -13.38
C CYS A 169 5.39 -3.66 -14.35
N ASN A 170 6.32 -3.18 -15.18
CA ASN A 170 6.12 -2.35 -16.37
C ASN A 170 6.57 -3.02 -17.68
N ALA A 171 7.11 -4.25 -17.65
CA ALA A 171 7.44 -4.99 -18.85
C ALA A 171 6.22 -5.74 -19.40
N MET A 172 5.44 -5.06 -20.22
CA MET A 172 4.65 -5.75 -21.25
C MET A 172 5.43 -5.69 -22.56
N SER A 173 5.84 -6.88 -23.02
CA SER A 173 6.33 -7.27 -24.34
C SER A 173 7.12 -6.24 -25.15
N SER A 174 8.40 -6.55 -25.37
CA SER A 174 9.14 -6.15 -26.57
C SER A 174 8.28 -6.45 -27.81
N VAL A 175 7.65 -5.40 -28.36
CA VAL A 175 7.35 -5.36 -29.78
C VAL A 175 8.49 -4.58 -30.38
N ALA A 176 9.28 -5.28 -31.18
CA ALA A 176 10.34 -4.72 -31.98
C ALA A 176 9.88 -3.42 -32.67
N ALA A 177 10.48 -2.32 -32.28
CA ALA A 177 10.74 -1.20 -33.15
C ALA A 177 12.07 -0.61 -32.66
N ALA A 178 13.13 -0.98 -33.36
CA ALA A 178 14.32 -0.15 -33.38
C ALA A 178 13.89 1.26 -33.78
N ASP A 179 14.57 2.23 -33.19
CA ASP A 179 14.47 3.67 -33.44
C ASP A 179 13.47 4.42 -32.56
N SER A 180 14.04 5.11 -31.57
CA SER A 180 13.47 6.17 -30.71
C SER A 180 12.97 5.74 -29.32
N SER A 181 13.75 6.08 -28.28
CA SER A 181 13.33 7.11 -27.30
C SER A 181 14.21 7.14 -26.05
N SER A 182 14.86 8.28 -25.80
CA SER A 182 15.45 8.67 -24.50
C SER A 182 14.40 8.76 -23.37
N ILE A 183 13.12 8.58 -23.69
CA ILE A 183 11.95 8.69 -22.79
C ILE A 183 11.66 7.36 -22.08
N LEU A 184 11.94 6.21 -22.70
CA LEU A 184 11.75 4.91 -22.05
C LEU A 184 12.76 4.72 -20.90
N GLU A 185 14.03 5.10 -21.14
CA GLU A 185 15.07 5.15 -20.10
C GLU A 185 14.72 6.09 -18.93
N TYR A 186 14.02 7.20 -19.21
CA TYR A 186 13.58 8.15 -18.18
C TYR A 186 12.45 7.56 -17.31
N ARG A 187 11.53 6.75 -17.87
CA ARG A 187 10.45 6.11 -17.10
C ARG A 187 10.94 4.99 -16.18
N ASP A 188 11.88 4.17 -16.65
CA ASP A 188 12.56 3.16 -15.81
C ASP A 188 13.40 3.82 -14.71
N SER A 189 13.90 5.04 -14.95
CA SER A 189 14.70 5.77 -13.94
C SER A 189 13.90 6.33 -12.75
N ILE A 190 12.58 6.50 -12.89
CA ILE A 190 11.74 7.11 -11.85
C ILE A 190 11.11 6.05 -10.93
N THR A 191 10.87 4.85 -11.45
CA THR A 191 10.18 3.78 -10.71
C THR A 191 11.12 2.82 -10.00
N GLU A 192 12.42 2.87 -10.27
CA GLU A 192 13.41 1.95 -9.72
C GLU A 192 14.47 2.71 -8.91
N VAL A 193 14.89 2.15 -7.78
CA VAL A 193 16.05 2.66 -7.05
C VAL A 193 17.31 2.11 -7.71
N LYS A 194 17.87 2.86 -8.66
CA LYS A 194 19.11 2.47 -9.34
C LYS A 194 20.30 2.58 -8.41
N PRO A 195 21.07 1.49 -8.19
CA PRO A 195 22.30 1.57 -7.42
C PRO A 195 23.31 2.50 -8.10
N SER A 196 23.92 3.40 -7.34
CA SER A 196 25.06 4.20 -7.79
C SER A 196 26.31 3.33 -7.81
N ALA A 197 27.11 3.47 -8.88
CA ALA A 197 28.21 2.57 -9.20
C ALA A 197 29.30 2.55 -8.13
N ASP A 198 29.73 3.70 -7.61
CA ASP A 198 30.82 3.78 -6.63
C ASP A 198 30.56 4.84 -5.54
N LEU A 199 30.59 4.43 -4.28
CA LEU A 199 30.60 5.30 -3.10
C LEU A 199 31.91 5.10 -2.33
N LYS A 200 32.70 6.16 -2.18
CA LYS A 200 33.89 6.15 -1.32
C LYS A 200 33.50 6.58 0.10
N ALA A 201 33.54 5.64 1.05
CA ALA A 201 33.25 5.89 2.46
C ALA A 201 34.27 5.18 3.35
N ASN A 202 34.75 5.85 4.42
CA ASN A 202 35.72 5.29 5.36
C ASN A 202 36.97 4.66 4.70
N GLY A 203 37.46 5.25 3.61
CA GLY A 203 38.63 4.74 2.87
C GLY A 203 38.38 3.52 1.98
N LYS A 204 37.15 2.98 1.95
CA LYS A 204 36.74 1.85 1.10
C LYS A 204 35.78 2.32 0.00
N ILE A 205 35.86 1.68 -1.17
CA ILE A 205 34.90 1.87 -2.27
C ILE A 205 33.82 0.80 -2.13
N TYR A 206 32.58 1.23 -2.18
CA TYR A 206 31.38 0.40 -2.14
C TYR A 206 30.63 0.55 -3.45
N ASN A 207 30.26 -0.57 -4.06
CA ASN A 207 29.52 -0.57 -5.32
C ASN A 207 28.04 -0.88 -5.08
N ASP A 208 27.17 -0.59 -6.03
CA ASP A 208 25.73 -0.85 -5.92
C ASP A 208 25.10 -0.22 -4.68
N THR A 209 25.36 1.08 -4.47
CA THR A 209 24.93 1.80 -3.27
C THR A 209 23.78 2.74 -3.53
N PHE A 210 22.90 2.92 -2.55
CA PHE A 210 21.80 3.89 -2.63
C PHE A 210 21.57 4.60 -1.29
N PRO A 211 21.12 5.86 -1.33
CA PRO A 211 20.78 6.60 -0.12
C PRO A 211 19.49 6.03 0.47
N GLY A 212 19.41 5.98 1.81
CA GLY A 212 18.22 5.49 2.50
C GLY A 212 16.96 6.29 2.18
N LYS A 213 17.12 7.57 1.82
CA LYS A 213 16.02 8.43 1.36
C LYS A 213 15.34 7.90 0.09
N ALA A 214 16.11 7.35 -0.85
CA ALA A 214 15.54 6.80 -2.08
C ALA A 214 14.66 5.58 -1.80
N ILE A 215 15.06 4.73 -0.85
CA ILE A 215 14.28 3.54 -0.45
C ILE A 215 12.93 3.95 0.15
N ILE A 216 12.93 4.89 1.11
CA ILE A 216 11.67 5.34 1.72
C ILE A 216 10.79 6.09 0.72
N ASP A 217 11.37 6.95 -0.12
CA ASP A 217 10.59 7.65 -1.14
C ASP A 217 9.93 6.66 -2.10
N TRP A 218 10.63 5.58 -2.48
CA TRP A 218 10.04 4.51 -3.27
C TRP A 218 8.91 3.79 -2.55
N LEU A 219 9.14 3.38 -1.29
CA LEU A 219 8.14 2.67 -0.49
C LEU A 219 6.86 3.51 -0.31
N MET A 220 6.98 4.81 -0.03
CA MET A 220 5.84 5.71 0.14
C MET A 220 5.11 6.04 -1.17
N ASN A 221 5.78 5.97 -2.31
CA ASN A 221 5.19 6.34 -3.61
C ASN A 221 4.64 5.17 -4.42
N TYR A 222 5.23 3.99 -4.26
CA TYR A 222 4.97 2.84 -5.13
C TYR A 222 4.37 1.64 -4.38
N THR A 223 3.99 1.82 -3.12
CA THR A 223 3.25 0.83 -2.34
C THR A 223 2.05 1.49 -1.66
N THR A 224 1.21 0.69 -1.01
CA THR A 224 0.10 1.20 -0.16
C THR A 224 0.51 1.56 1.26
N ILE A 225 1.81 1.78 1.51
CA ILE A 225 2.28 2.28 2.80
C ILE A 225 1.87 3.75 2.95
N MET A 226 1.23 4.05 4.08
CA MET A 226 0.69 5.38 4.34
C MET A 226 1.58 6.18 5.30
N GLU A 227 2.55 5.54 5.95
CA GLU A 227 3.35 6.16 6.99
C GLU A 227 4.85 5.86 6.87
N GLU A 228 5.67 6.86 7.16
CA GLU A 228 7.12 6.75 7.15
C GLU A 228 7.64 5.69 8.13
N ARG A 229 7.00 5.50 9.30
CA ARG A 229 7.42 4.46 10.26
C ARG A 229 7.21 3.06 9.71
N GLU A 230 6.09 2.81 9.02
CA GLU A 230 5.84 1.53 8.36
C GLU A 230 6.87 1.28 7.25
N ALA A 231 7.18 2.31 6.45
CA ALA A 231 8.22 2.22 5.43
C ALA A 231 9.60 1.94 6.05
N VAL A 232 9.92 2.55 7.19
CA VAL A 232 11.14 2.26 7.96
C VAL A 232 11.13 0.83 8.51
N ALA A 233 9.99 0.31 8.94
CA ALA A 233 9.86 -1.07 9.38
C ALA A 233 10.12 -2.04 8.22
N VAL A 234 9.52 -1.82 7.05
CA VAL A 234 9.80 -2.59 5.82
C VAL A 234 11.28 -2.50 5.43
N ALA A 235 11.86 -1.31 5.39
CA ALA A 235 13.27 -1.12 5.07
C ALA A 235 14.22 -1.74 6.10
N THR A 236 13.81 -1.81 7.37
CA THR A 236 14.54 -2.54 8.40
C THR A 236 14.53 -4.04 8.12
N ARG A 237 13.41 -4.60 7.63
CA ARG A 237 13.35 -6.01 7.20
C ARG A 237 14.24 -6.31 6.01
N PHE A 238 14.50 -5.35 5.11
CA PHE A 238 15.53 -5.54 4.07
C PHE A 238 16.92 -5.80 4.66
N MET A 239 17.27 -5.17 5.78
CA MET A 239 18.52 -5.47 6.50
C MET A 239 18.43 -6.80 7.24
N ASP A 240 17.34 -7.06 7.98
CA ASP A 240 17.17 -8.29 8.76
C ASP A 240 17.22 -9.55 7.88
N TYR A 241 16.66 -9.49 6.68
CA TYR A 241 16.72 -10.56 5.68
C TYR A 241 17.96 -10.52 4.78
N ASN A 242 18.96 -9.71 5.15
CA ASN A 242 20.27 -9.63 4.49
C ASN A 242 20.14 -9.33 2.99
N LEU A 243 19.25 -8.42 2.61
CA LEU A 243 19.11 -7.92 1.24
C LEU A 243 19.97 -6.67 1.00
N ILE A 244 20.13 -5.86 2.04
CA ILE A 244 20.96 -4.65 2.04
C ILE A 244 21.83 -4.57 3.30
N ASP A 245 23.04 -4.03 3.15
CA ASP A 245 23.95 -3.74 4.25
C ASP A 245 24.15 -2.25 4.42
N ARG A 246 24.29 -1.80 5.67
CA ARG A 246 24.53 -0.38 5.97
C ARG A 246 25.99 -0.01 5.74
N VAL A 247 26.23 0.96 4.88
CA VAL A 247 27.56 1.50 4.56
C VAL A 247 27.89 2.70 5.43
N THR A 248 26.98 3.67 5.51
CA THR A 248 27.14 4.87 6.37
C THR A 248 25.91 5.09 7.22
N LYS A 249 26.13 5.63 8.43
CA LYS A 249 25.09 6.14 9.30
C LYS A 249 25.06 7.65 9.23
N ASP A 250 23.87 8.23 9.20
CA ASP A 250 23.69 9.63 9.52
C ASP A 250 23.84 9.82 11.04
N ARG A 251 24.94 10.47 11.46
CA ARG A 251 25.25 10.71 12.88
C ARG A 251 24.24 11.64 13.54
N ALA A 252 23.73 12.64 12.83
CA ALA A 252 22.73 13.57 13.36
C ALA A 252 21.41 12.84 13.62
N TYR A 253 20.98 12.02 12.67
CA TYR A 253 19.80 11.16 12.82
C TYR A 253 19.98 10.15 13.97
N THR A 254 21.16 9.55 14.10
CA THR A 254 21.47 8.60 15.18
C THR A 254 21.36 9.27 16.56
N PHE A 255 21.91 10.48 16.69
CA PHE A 255 21.91 11.23 17.94
C PHE A 255 20.48 11.60 18.37
N GLN A 256 19.66 12.08 17.42
CA GLN A 256 18.26 12.44 17.67
C GLN A 256 17.39 11.21 18.01
N ASN A 257 17.72 10.04 17.47
CA ASN A 257 16.96 8.81 17.65
C ASN A 257 17.73 7.76 18.46
N SER A 258 18.40 8.17 19.54
CA SER A 258 19.26 7.28 20.34
C SER A 258 18.52 6.06 20.93
N ALA A 259 17.20 6.15 21.14
CA ALA A 259 16.35 5.06 21.64
C ALA A 259 16.03 3.97 20.60
N ALA A 260 16.18 4.26 19.30
CA ALA A 260 15.84 3.35 18.21
C ALA A 260 16.80 2.15 18.09
N GLY A 261 17.94 2.17 18.78
CA GLY A 261 18.95 1.12 18.69
C GLY A 261 19.71 1.11 17.35
N ASN A 262 20.83 0.39 17.31
CA ASN A 262 21.75 0.44 16.17
C ASN A 262 21.24 -0.26 14.90
N ASN A 263 20.21 -1.09 15.00
CA ASN A 263 19.74 -1.96 13.92
C ASN A 263 18.60 -1.36 13.08
N ILE A 264 17.99 -0.25 13.50
CA ILE A 264 16.90 0.37 12.75
C ILE A 264 17.41 1.08 11.50
N PHE A 265 16.63 1.04 10.43
CA PHE A 265 16.92 1.70 9.16
C PHE A 265 16.92 3.24 9.31
N HIS A 266 17.95 3.89 8.77
CA HIS A 266 18.06 5.35 8.67
C HIS A 266 17.68 5.78 7.26
N PHE A 267 16.65 6.59 7.12
CA PHE A 267 16.11 7.06 5.84
C PHE A 267 16.68 8.39 5.35
N SER A 268 17.74 8.88 5.98
CA SER A 268 18.41 10.12 5.58
C SER A 268 19.12 9.97 4.22
N LYS A 269 19.28 11.09 3.51
CA LYS A 269 20.12 11.19 2.31
C LYS A 269 21.62 10.95 2.59
N HIS A 270 22.02 10.97 3.87
CA HIS A 270 23.40 10.76 4.32
C HIS A 270 23.65 9.33 4.84
N ALA A 271 22.60 8.51 4.95
CA ALA A 271 22.72 7.09 5.25
C ALA A 271 22.74 6.31 3.92
N PHE A 272 23.80 5.56 3.68
CA PHE A 272 23.95 4.76 2.46
C PHE A 272 23.90 3.28 2.77
N TYR A 273 23.33 2.53 1.84
CA TYR A 273 23.21 1.08 1.89
C TYR A 273 23.75 0.48 0.61
N GLN A 274 24.21 -0.77 0.68
CA GLN A 274 24.75 -1.53 -0.43
C GLN A 274 23.97 -2.84 -0.60
N LEU A 275 23.81 -3.29 -1.84
CA LEU A 275 23.29 -4.63 -2.14
C LEU A 275 24.22 -5.74 -1.62
N THR A 276 23.65 -6.68 -0.88
CA THR A 276 24.35 -7.89 -0.43
C THR A 276 24.52 -8.88 -1.58
N GLN A 277 25.37 -9.90 -1.39
CA GLN A 277 25.44 -11.01 -2.36
C GLN A 277 24.13 -11.81 -2.43
N ARG A 278 23.38 -11.87 -1.32
CA ARG A 278 22.09 -12.55 -1.29
C ARG A 278 21.07 -11.84 -2.18
N SER A 279 20.97 -10.51 -2.10
CA SER A 279 20.04 -9.78 -2.99
C SER A 279 20.41 -9.90 -4.45
N LYS A 280 21.70 -9.88 -4.80
CA LYS A 280 22.15 -10.12 -6.19
C LYS A 280 21.71 -11.48 -6.71
N ARG A 281 21.77 -12.54 -5.89
CA ARG A 281 21.25 -13.87 -6.26
C ARG A 281 19.73 -13.87 -6.40
N LEU A 282 19.01 -13.19 -5.51
CA LEU A 282 17.55 -13.04 -5.56
C LEU A 282 17.11 -12.34 -6.86
N ILE A 283 17.82 -11.28 -7.26
CA ILE A 283 17.56 -10.52 -8.49
C ILE A 283 17.89 -11.36 -9.73
N ASN A 284 19.10 -11.94 -9.79
CA ASN A 284 19.58 -12.66 -10.97
C ASN A 284 18.95 -14.05 -11.16
N GLY A 285 18.42 -14.66 -10.09
CA GLY A 285 17.66 -15.90 -10.21
C GLY A 285 16.35 -15.76 -10.98
N SER A 286 15.93 -14.52 -11.30
CA SER A 286 14.66 -14.21 -11.95
C SER A 286 14.82 -13.87 -13.45
N SER A 287 16.04 -13.65 -13.94
CA SER A 287 16.33 -13.09 -15.28
C SER A 287 16.70 -14.12 -16.36
N SER A 288 16.12 -15.33 -16.34
CA SER A 288 16.14 -16.25 -17.50
C SER A 288 14.81 -16.21 -18.25
N PRO A 289 14.67 -15.36 -19.29
CA PRO A 289 13.54 -15.44 -20.19
C PRO A 289 13.77 -16.62 -21.14
N ARG A 290 12.91 -17.64 -21.04
CA ARG A 290 12.86 -18.83 -21.93
C ARG A 290 13.90 -19.91 -21.65
N GLN A 291 13.86 -20.46 -20.45
CA GLN A 291 14.11 -21.90 -20.31
C GLN A 291 13.13 -22.46 -19.28
N SER A 292 12.16 -23.22 -19.77
CA SER A 292 11.48 -24.21 -18.97
C SER A 292 12.54 -25.16 -18.42
N LEU A 293 13.04 -24.95 -17.20
CA LEU A 293 13.83 -25.93 -16.44
C LEU A 293 13.94 -25.48 -14.98
N GLU A 294 13.41 -26.35 -14.12
CA GLU A 294 14.12 -26.95 -12.98
C GLU A 294 15.28 -26.18 -12.32
N ARG A 295 15.23 -26.19 -10.97
CA ARG A 295 16.34 -26.05 -9.98
C ARG A 295 16.77 -24.61 -9.61
N GLU A 296 17.13 -24.30 -8.36
CA GLU A 296 17.38 -25.07 -7.14
C GLU A 296 17.45 -24.07 -5.95
N HIS A 297 17.25 -24.56 -4.71
CA HIS A 297 17.20 -23.82 -3.42
C HIS A 297 15.83 -23.47 -2.82
N TYR A 298 14.82 -24.30 -3.05
CA TYR A 298 13.86 -24.60 -1.98
C TYR A 298 13.91 -26.11 -1.73
N THR A 299 14.13 -26.45 -0.47
CA THR A 299 14.10 -27.79 0.14
C THR A 299 13.48 -28.89 -0.73
N SER A 300 14.32 -29.85 -1.12
CA SER A 300 14.06 -31.02 -1.98
C SER A 300 12.84 -31.89 -1.60
N TYR A 301 12.23 -31.70 -0.43
CA TYR A 301 11.16 -32.57 0.08
C TYR A 301 9.71 -32.11 -0.25
N GLN A 302 9.50 -30.96 -0.89
CA GLN A 302 8.13 -30.46 -1.17
C GLN A 302 7.74 -30.38 -2.65
N ARG A 303 8.69 -30.54 -3.59
CA ARG A 303 8.43 -30.23 -5.02
C ARG A 303 7.56 -31.26 -5.75
N ASN A 304 7.43 -32.49 -5.24
CA ASN A 304 6.50 -33.47 -5.79
C ASN A 304 5.03 -33.23 -5.39
N SER A 305 4.74 -32.31 -4.45
CA SER A 305 3.35 -32.04 -4.04
C SER A 305 2.63 -31.05 -4.97
N ILE A 306 3.31 -30.00 -5.44
CA ILE A 306 2.65 -28.85 -6.12
C ILE A 306 1.99 -29.23 -7.47
N PHE A 307 2.53 -30.24 -8.16
CA PHE A 307 1.94 -30.79 -9.39
C PHE A 307 0.84 -31.82 -9.16
N MET A 308 0.61 -32.23 -7.90
CA MET A 308 -0.45 -33.15 -7.47
C MET A 308 -1.53 -32.46 -6.62
N ASP A 309 -1.32 -31.19 -6.24
CA ASP A 309 -2.26 -30.45 -5.43
C ASP A 309 -3.51 -30.07 -6.24
N SER A 310 -4.68 -30.42 -5.70
CA SER A 310 -5.98 -30.00 -6.23
C SER A 310 -6.12 -28.47 -6.27
N ASN A 311 -7.02 -27.95 -7.10
CA ASN A 311 -7.33 -26.51 -7.12
C ASN A 311 -7.71 -25.96 -5.74
N THR A 312 -8.38 -26.78 -4.91
CA THR A 312 -8.71 -26.43 -3.52
C THR A 312 -7.47 -26.24 -2.65
N GLN A 313 -6.49 -27.12 -2.74
CA GLN A 313 -5.23 -27.01 -1.97
C GLN A 313 -4.38 -25.82 -2.44
N ARG A 314 -4.38 -25.55 -3.75
CA ARG A 314 -3.71 -24.36 -4.30
C ARG A 314 -4.35 -23.08 -3.81
N LEU A 315 -5.69 -23.02 -3.80
CA LEU A 315 -6.45 -21.89 -3.28
C LEU A 315 -6.18 -21.71 -1.78
N ASP A 316 -6.20 -22.78 -0.99
CA ASP A 316 -5.89 -22.74 0.45
C ASP A 316 -4.49 -22.13 0.71
N LYS A 317 -3.49 -22.52 -0.10
CA LYS A 317 -2.15 -21.94 -0.03
C LYS A 317 -2.13 -20.45 -0.37
N ILE A 318 -2.85 -20.03 -1.43
CA ILE A 318 -2.98 -18.61 -1.80
C ILE A 318 -3.64 -17.83 -0.65
N LEU A 319 -4.68 -18.37 -0.03
CA LEU A 319 -5.41 -17.70 1.05
C LEU A 319 -4.66 -17.69 2.38
N THR A 320 -3.71 -18.60 2.58
CA THR A 320 -2.93 -18.68 3.82
C THR A 320 -1.64 -17.86 3.75
N ASP A 321 -0.93 -17.86 2.62
CA ASP A 321 0.37 -17.22 2.46
C ASP A 321 0.26 -15.80 1.85
N PRO A 322 0.57 -14.72 2.60
CA PRO A 322 0.48 -13.34 2.11
C PRO A 322 1.33 -13.07 0.86
N SER A 323 2.49 -13.72 0.75
CA SER A 323 3.41 -13.50 -0.37
C SER A 323 2.88 -14.09 -1.67
N VAL A 324 2.32 -15.31 -1.60
CA VAL A 324 1.66 -15.97 -2.73
C VAL A 324 0.38 -15.22 -3.10
N ARG A 325 -0.36 -14.73 -2.10
CA ARG A 325 -1.57 -13.94 -2.32
C ARG A 325 -1.29 -12.62 -3.01
N LEU A 326 -0.21 -11.92 -2.63
CA LEU A 326 0.24 -10.70 -3.30
C LEU A 326 0.50 -10.97 -4.79
N LEU A 327 1.26 -12.01 -5.12
CA LEU A 327 1.52 -12.38 -6.52
C LEU A 327 0.23 -12.77 -7.27
N PHE A 328 -0.65 -13.54 -6.62
CA PHE A 328 -1.94 -13.92 -7.20
C PHE A 328 -2.83 -12.70 -7.47
N ARG A 329 -2.84 -11.73 -6.55
CA ARG A 329 -3.57 -10.46 -6.70
C ARG A 329 -3.03 -9.65 -7.88
N GLU A 330 -1.71 -9.52 -7.99
CA GLU A 330 -1.06 -8.85 -9.12
C GLU A 330 -1.44 -9.52 -10.46
N GLN A 331 -1.42 -10.85 -10.53
CA GLN A 331 -1.83 -11.60 -11.71
C GLN A 331 -3.34 -11.45 -12.01
N SER A 332 -4.18 -11.44 -10.98
CA SER A 332 -5.63 -11.31 -11.11
C SER A 332 -6.04 -9.93 -11.62
N ARG A 333 -5.24 -8.91 -11.34
CA ARG A 333 -5.41 -7.55 -11.87
C ARG A 333 -5.23 -7.51 -13.39
N ASP A 334 -4.30 -8.30 -13.94
CA ASP A 334 -4.13 -8.42 -15.40
C ASP A 334 -5.31 -9.10 -16.09
N THR A 335 -6.10 -9.88 -15.34
CA THR A 335 -7.35 -10.49 -15.79
C THR A 335 -8.61 -9.72 -15.36
N TYR A 336 -8.47 -8.53 -14.77
CA TYR A 336 -9.58 -7.71 -14.26
C TYR A 336 -10.49 -8.45 -13.27
N CYS A 337 -9.89 -9.20 -12.34
CA CYS A 337 -10.61 -10.02 -11.36
C CYS A 337 -10.05 -9.85 -9.93
N GLU A 338 -9.27 -8.79 -9.68
CA GLU A 338 -8.66 -8.52 -8.36
C GLU A 338 -9.73 -8.43 -7.26
N GLU A 339 -10.87 -7.82 -7.56
CA GLU A 339 -12.00 -7.66 -6.66
C GLU A 339 -12.58 -8.99 -6.18
N ASN A 340 -12.43 -10.07 -6.94
CA ASN A 340 -12.93 -11.40 -6.55
C ASN A 340 -12.16 -11.95 -5.35
N LEU A 341 -10.85 -11.70 -5.28
CA LEU A 341 -10.04 -12.10 -4.13
C LEU A 341 -10.46 -11.33 -2.88
N THR A 342 -10.62 -10.01 -3.01
CA THR A 342 -11.11 -9.15 -1.91
C THR A 342 -12.49 -9.60 -1.44
N PHE A 343 -13.41 -9.85 -2.37
CA PHE A 343 -14.76 -10.35 -2.05
C PHE A 343 -14.71 -11.70 -1.33
N TYR A 344 -13.86 -12.63 -1.77
CA TYR A 344 -13.71 -13.92 -1.12
C TYR A 344 -13.24 -13.76 0.34
N GLN A 345 -12.24 -12.90 0.58
CA GLN A 345 -11.73 -12.62 1.91
C GLN A 345 -12.82 -12.02 2.82
N ASP A 346 -13.59 -11.06 2.32
CA ASP A 346 -14.69 -10.42 3.04
C ASP A 346 -15.79 -11.45 3.41
N VAL A 347 -16.13 -12.34 2.48
CA VAL A 347 -17.14 -13.40 2.72
C VAL A 347 -16.64 -14.43 3.72
N ASP A 348 -15.39 -14.88 3.61
CA ASP A 348 -14.81 -15.83 4.57
C ASP A 348 -14.79 -15.25 5.98
N GLU A 349 -14.36 -13.99 6.12
CA GLU A 349 -14.40 -13.28 7.40
C GLU A 349 -15.83 -13.16 7.94
N PHE A 350 -16.78 -12.76 7.10
CA PHE A 350 -18.19 -12.67 7.48
C PHE A 350 -18.72 -14.02 7.99
N ILE A 351 -18.41 -15.12 7.30
CA ILE A 351 -18.80 -16.47 7.70
C ILE A 351 -18.16 -16.85 9.04
N ARG A 352 -16.87 -16.57 9.24
CA ARG A 352 -16.17 -16.83 10.51
C ARG A 352 -16.80 -16.05 11.66
N ASN A 353 -17.07 -14.77 11.48
CA ASN A 353 -17.71 -13.91 12.47
C ASN A 353 -19.13 -14.35 12.78
N SER A 354 -19.91 -14.73 11.77
CA SER A 354 -21.26 -15.27 11.94
C SER A 354 -21.28 -16.57 12.73
N LYS A 355 -20.35 -17.50 12.44
CA LYS A 355 -20.18 -18.74 13.21
C LYS A 355 -19.80 -18.48 14.65
N ALA A 356 -18.86 -17.55 14.89
CA ALA A 356 -18.45 -17.17 16.24
C ALA A 356 -19.61 -16.56 17.03
N ALA A 357 -20.37 -15.64 16.44
CA ALA A 357 -21.54 -15.03 17.04
C ALA A 357 -22.64 -16.06 17.36
N THR A 358 -22.88 -17.01 16.44
CA THR A 358 -23.86 -18.09 16.65
C THR A 358 -23.46 -19.00 17.81
N ARG A 359 -22.17 -19.28 17.99
CA ARG A 359 -21.66 -20.06 19.12
C ARG A 359 -21.70 -19.31 20.45
N ALA A 360 -21.57 -17.99 20.41
CA ALA A 360 -21.62 -17.12 21.59
C ALA A 360 -23.06 -16.77 22.03
N ALA A 361 -24.06 -17.01 21.18
CA ALA A 361 -25.45 -16.78 21.53
C ALA A 361 -25.90 -17.79 22.60
N PRO A 362 -26.41 -17.35 23.75
CA PRO A 362 -26.95 -18.27 24.75
C PRO A 362 -28.11 -19.06 24.14
N ALA A 363 -28.12 -20.38 24.35
CA ALA A 363 -29.26 -21.22 23.99
C ALA A 363 -30.51 -20.59 24.62
N LYS A 364 -31.51 -20.27 23.79
CA LYS A 364 -32.81 -19.78 24.28
C LYS A 364 -33.28 -20.77 25.33
N GLN A 365 -33.29 -20.37 26.60
CA GLN A 365 -34.05 -21.07 27.62
C GLN A 365 -35.49 -21.06 27.13
N SER A 366 -35.95 -22.23 26.70
CA SER A 366 -37.36 -22.52 26.59
C SER A 366 -37.94 -22.23 27.97
N TYR A 367 -38.67 -21.12 28.09
CA TYR A 367 -39.59 -20.95 29.20
C TYR A 367 -40.54 -22.15 29.11
N ASN A 368 -40.34 -23.12 30.00
CA ASN A 368 -41.36 -24.10 30.30
C ASN A 368 -42.54 -23.28 30.80
N ALA A 369 -43.63 -23.33 30.02
CA ALA A 369 -44.95 -23.12 30.57
C ALA A 369 -45.10 -24.16 31.68
N ASP A 370 -45.31 -23.72 32.92
CA ASP A 370 -46.10 -24.43 33.92
C ASP A 370 -46.33 -23.49 35.12
N GLU A 371 -47.60 -23.51 35.56
CA GLU A 371 -48.29 -22.81 36.67
C GLU A 371 -48.82 -21.38 36.45
#